data_AF-A0A9N9YXJ3-F1
#
_entry.id   AF-A0A9N9YXJ3-F1
#
_cell.length_a   1.000
_cell.length_b   1.000
_cell.length_c   1.000
_cell.angle_alpha   90.00
_cell.angle_beta   90.00
_cell.angle_gamma   90.00
#
_symmetry.space_group_name_H-M   'P 1'
#
loop_
_entity.id
_entity.type
_entity.pdbx_description
1 polymer ?
#
loop_
_entity_poly.entity_id
_entity_poly.type
_entity_poly.pdbx_seq_one_letter_code
_entity_poly.pdbx_strand_id
1 'polypeptide(L)'
;MPAPRRSEVPRPVTQFSSYSDASSSYWPPGWNFHRFVHATAEEDEALPDDERAKMQAGFRDVLGEDGVDELSHVVWQEQLRLEQEASSTPRPTLPTPDWLKAWKRHYRGQPWGFVAFRIGGTNLDFEEFQSRIKRIVELPFDAAVERGHSADEIAEAHSTFEIRWVDVGDGGSRDRAEGDPDRPNVTDPVERLRVEYRALRESDGFPPGLHLPLFLCASTEAMASVLRIPPSSQPGTDSPRWRLGAPFLLVVAAEDEQGPVDDEASESFGGGEKKWFKPVFKAAAEVLVEELWGVAERQITSMRNLTRFVREAVIPDNPSLENKDTDILQGEEEADDGLDDMWWSAHTPPHRMGRRRRILDSDQ
;
A
#
# COMPACT_ATOMS: atom_id res chain seq x y z
N MET A 1 -18.70 9.00 62.76
CA MET A 1 -17.76 8.27 61.88
C MET A 1 -18.30 8.33 60.46
N PRO A 2 -17.85 9.27 59.60
CA PRO A 2 -18.22 9.30 58.18
C PRO A 2 -17.21 8.52 57.33
N ALA A 3 -17.70 7.89 56.27
CA ALA A 3 -16.96 7.03 55.33
C ALA A 3 -15.91 7.80 54.51
N PRO A 4 -14.84 7.14 54.02
CA PRO A 4 -13.79 7.78 53.23
C PRO A 4 -14.29 8.10 51.81
N ARG A 5 -13.95 9.31 51.36
CA ARG A 5 -14.22 9.82 50.02
C ARG A 5 -13.41 9.01 48.99
N ARG A 6 -14.09 8.50 47.96
CA ARG A 6 -13.44 7.94 46.77
C ARG A 6 -12.64 9.05 46.09
N SER A 7 -11.34 8.82 45.92
CA SER A 7 -10.49 9.64 45.07
C SER A 7 -10.98 9.51 43.62
N GLU A 8 -11.53 10.60 43.07
CA GLU A 8 -11.80 10.70 41.64
C GLU A 8 -10.47 10.69 40.89
N VAL A 9 -10.33 9.69 40.01
CA VAL A 9 -9.28 9.64 38.99
C VAL A 9 -9.53 10.82 38.02
N PRO A 10 -8.52 11.63 37.69
CA PRO A 10 -8.70 12.71 36.70
C PRO A 10 -9.15 12.10 35.37
N ARG A 11 -10.27 12.59 34.82
CA ARG A 11 -10.66 12.28 33.44
C ARG A 11 -9.55 12.76 32.50
N PRO A 12 -9.19 11.98 31.46
CA PRO A 12 -8.25 12.45 30.46
C PRO A 12 -8.82 13.73 29.84
N VAL A 13 -8.00 14.77 29.84
CA VAL A 13 -8.30 16.05 29.20
C VAL A 13 -8.44 15.77 27.71
N THR A 14 -9.67 15.84 27.21
CA THR A 14 -10.00 15.70 25.81
C THR A 14 -9.25 16.75 25.00
N GLN A 15 -8.47 16.31 24.00
CA GLN A 15 -7.74 17.15 23.05
C GLN A 15 -8.65 17.99 22.12
N PHE A 16 -9.94 18.11 22.43
CA PHE A 16 -10.97 18.71 21.57
C PHE A 16 -11.29 20.18 21.90
N SER A 17 -10.50 20.86 22.74
CA SER A 17 -10.79 22.24 23.17
C SER A 17 -10.76 23.27 22.03
N SER A 18 -10.06 22.98 20.92
CA SER A 18 -9.90 23.89 19.77
C SER A 18 -11.11 23.92 18.83
N TYR A 19 -11.91 22.84 18.82
CA TYR A 19 -13.07 22.66 17.92
C TYR A 19 -14.40 22.90 18.64
N SER A 20 -14.35 23.59 19.78
CA SER A 20 -15.49 23.73 20.69
C SER A 20 -16.65 24.53 20.09
N ASP A 21 -17.86 24.25 20.58
CA ASP A 21 -19.12 24.95 20.26
C ASP A 21 -19.13 26.47 20.62
N ALA A 22 -18.00 27.02 21.08
CA ALA A 22 -17.84 28.41 21.46
C ALA A 22 -18.04 29.40 20.30
N SER A 23 -18.00 28.93 19.05
CA SER A 23 -18.28 29.70 17.84
C SER A 23 -19.66 29.35 17.25
N SER A 24 -20.74 29.73 17.93
CA SER A 24 -22.11 29.32 17.60
C SER A 24 -22.72 30.00 16.34
N SER A 25 -21.94 30.70 15.51
CA SER A 25 -22.49 31.54 14.43
C SER A 25 -22.63 30.84 13.07
N TYR A 26 -21.90 29.74 12.85
CA TYR A 26 -21.86 29.04 11.57
C TYR A 26 -22.54 27.66 11.58
N TRP A 27 -22.93 27.15 12.75
CA TRP A 27 -23.68 25.89 12.84
C TRP A 27 -25.12 26.08 12.33
N PRO A 28 -25.61 25.18 11.46
CA PRO A 28 -27.03 25.11 11.14
C PRO A 28 -27.88 24.88 12.40
N PRO A 29 -29.18 25.25 12.39
CA PRO A 29 -30.06 25.05 13.55
C PRO A 29 -30.07 23.59 14.01
N GLY A 30 -29.65 23.36 15.26
CA GLY A 30 -29.57 22.02 15.85
C GLY A 30 -28.32 21.21 15.49
N TRP A 31 -27.34 21.82 14.82
CA TRP A 31 -26.01 21.25 14.57
C TRP A 31 -24.99 21.79 15.57
N ASN A 32 -24.01 20.95 15.89
CA ASN A 32 -22.85 21.26 16.72
C ASN A 32 -21.70 20.33 16.31
N PHE A 33 -20.50 20.53 16.84
CA PHE A 33 -19.34 19.75 16.42
C PHE A 33 -19.55 18.24 16.61
N HIS A 34 -20.15 17.86 17.74
CA HIS A 34 -20.49 16.47 18.03
C HIS A 34 -21.46 15.88 16.98
N ARG A 35 -22.53 16.59 16.62
CA ARG A 35 -23.47 16.12 15.60
C ARG A 35 -22.83 16.03 14.22
N PHE A 36 -21.97 16.98 13.88
CA PHE A 36 -21.25 17.01 12.59
C PHE A 36 -20.30 15.82 12.43
N VAL A 37 -19.54 15.48 13.47
CA VAL A 37 -18.63 14.33 13.46
C VAL A 37 -19.37 12.98 13.39
N HIS A 38 -20.60 12.94 13.90
CA HIS A 38 -21.43 11.73 13.99
C HIS A 38 -22.57 11.66 12.96
N ALA A 39 -22.66 12.61 12.03
CA ALA A 39 -23.73 12.66 11.05
C ALA A 39 -23.63 11.48 10.08
N THR A 40 -24.77 10.84 9.78
CA THR A 40 -24.83 9.81 8.74
C THR A 40 -24.86 10.48 7.35
N ALA A 41 -24.49 9.74 6.30
CA ALA A 41 -24.57 10.24 4.93
C ALA A 41 -25.97 10.76 4.56
N GLU A 42 -27.02 10.14 5.12
CA GLU A 42 -28.41 10.54 4.94
C GLU A 42 -28.77 11.84 5.69
N GLU A 43 -28.17 12.08 6.86
CA GLU A 43 -28.33 13.31 7.63
C GLU A 43 -27.55 14.48 7.03
N ASP A 44 -26.37 14.21 6.45
CA ASP A 44 -25.60 15.17 5.68
C ASP A 44 -26.30 15.52 4.36
N GLU A 45 -26.89 14.57 3.65
CA GLU A 45 -27.67 14.82 2.42
C GLU A 45 -28.99 15.55 2.70
N ALA A 46 -29.58 15.39 3.88
CA ALA A 46 -30.80 16.10 4.29
C ALA A 46 -30.57 17.58 4.64
N LEU A 47 -29.32 18.02 4.76
CA LEU A 47 -28.99 19.41 5.05
C LEU A 47 -29.19 20.30 3.79
N PRO A 48 -29.91 21.43 3.90
CA PRO A 48 -30.00 22.40 2.81
C PRO A 48 -28.61 22.89 2.36
N ASP A 49 -28.39 22.99 1.05
CA ASP A 49 -27.08 23.34 0.49
C ASP A 49 -26.60 24.74 0.92
N ASP A 50 -27.52 25.67 1.17
CA ASP A 50 -27.23 27.01 1.68
C ASP A 50 -26.73 27.00 3.14
N GLU A 51 -27.27 26.10 3.96
CA GLU A 51 -26.80 25.90 5.34
C GLU A 51 -25.46 25.17 5.37
N ARG A 52 -25.24 24.23 4.45
CA ARG A 52 -23.96 23.53 4.26
C ARG A 52 -22.84 24.48 3.86
N ALA A 53 -23.10 25.33 2.87
CA ALA A 53 -22.16 26.34 2.39
C ALA A 53 -21.81 27.35 3.49
N LYS A 54 -22.81 27.79 4.28
CA LYS A 54 -22.59 28.68 5.43
C LYS A 54 -21.73 28.05 6.52
N MET A 55 -21.94 26.77 6.80
CA MET A 55 -21.15 26.01 7.76
C MET A 55 -19.69 25.88 7.30
N GLN A 56 -19.46 25.52 6.04
CA GLN A 56 -18.12 25.41 5.45
C GLN A 56 -17.39 26.76 5.42
N ALA A 57 -18.09 27.85 5.08
CA ALA A 57 -17.54 29.19 5.11
C ALA A 57 -17.14 29.60 6.54
N GLY A 58 -17.95 29.26 7.55
CA GLY A 58 -17.64 29.53 8.94
C GLY A 58 -16.46 28.74 9.50
N PHE A 59 -16.29 27.48 9.07
CA PHE A 59 -15.08 26.72 9.42
C PHE A 59 -13.82 27.39 8.86
N ARG A 60 -13.85 27.83 7.60
CA ARG A 60 -12.73 28.53 6.97
C ARG A 60 -12.44 29.87 7.65
N ASP A 61 -13.46 30.62 8.04
CA ASP A 61 -13.32 31.93 8.72
C ASP A 61 -12.73 31.81 10.14
N VAL A 62 -13.09 30.75 10.87
CA VAL A 62 -12.69 30.58 12.28
C VAL A 62 -11.42 29.75 12.46
N LEU A 63 -11.21 28.72 11.62
CA LEU A 63 -10.10 27.78 11.74
C LEU A 63 -8.97 28.04 10.72
N GLY A 64 -9.21 28.86 9.68
CA GLY A 64 -8.31 28.97 8.53
C GLY A 64 -8.26 27.68 7.69
N GLU A 65 -7.57 27.71 6.56
CA GLU A 65 -7.49 26.53 5.67
C GLU A 65 -6.75 25.36 6.33
N ASP A 66 -5.64 25.63 7.02
CA ASP A 66 -4.87 24.59 7.73
C ASP A 66 -5.68 23.92 8.84
N GLY A 67 -6.53 24.67 9.54
CA GLY A 67 -7.41 24.15 10.58
C GLY A 67 -8.60 23.35 10.05
N VAL A 68 -9.03 23.61 8.80
CA VAL A 68 -10.05 22.80 8.11
C VAL A 68 -9.48 21.45 7.66
N ASP A 69 -8.22 21.41 7.25
CA ASP A 69 -7.53 20.15 6.92
C ASP A 69 -7.33 19.30 8.19
N GLU A 70 -6.94 19.91 9.31
CA GLU A 70 -6.84 19.22 10.62
C GLU A 70 -8.20 18.73 11.12
N LEU A 71 -9.26 19.54 10.98
CA LEU A 71 -10.64 19.16 11.28
C LEU A 71 -11.08 17.94 10.45
N SER A 72 -10.76 17.92 9.16
CA SER A 72 -11.10 16.82 8.26
C SER A 72 -10.39 15.52 8.68
N HIS A 73 -9.14 15.62 9.11
CA HIS A 73 -8.38 14.49 9.64
C HIS A 73 -9.00 13.96 10.95
N VAL A 74 -9.43 14.86 11.85
CA VAL A 74 -10.11 14.48 13.10
C VAL A 74 -11.46 13.81 12.83
N VAL A 75 -12.26 14.34 11.91
CA VAL A 75 -13.55 13.74 11.52
C VAL A 75 -13.35 12.36 10.91
N TRP A 76 -12.33 12.18 10.06
CA TRP A 76 -11.99 10.88 9.50
C TRP A 76 -11.58 9.87 10.58
N GLN A 77 -10.73 10.27 11.52
CA GLN A 77 -10.33 9.41 12.64
C GLN A 77 -11.52 9.03 13.53
N GLU A 78 -12.43 9.97 13.80
CA GLU A 78 -13.64 9.70 14.57
C GLU A 78 -14.64 8.84 13.81
N GLN A 79 -14.81 8.99 12.49
CA GLN A 79 -15.61 8.06 11.70
C GLN A 79 -15.02 6.64 11.74
N LEU A 80 -13.69 6.52 11.62
CA LEU A 80 -13.00 5.25 11.80
C LEU A 80 -13.23 4.66 13.20
N ARG A 81 -13.24 5.52 14.24
CA ARG A 81 -13.52 5.15 15.63
C ARG A 81 -14.99 4.73 15.82
N LEU A 82 -15.93 5.36 15.14
CA LEU A 82 -17.35 5.06 15.23
C LEU A 82 -17.73 3.82 14.44
N GLU A 83 -17.07 3.53 13.31
CA GLU A 83 -17.16 2.23 12.66
C GLU A 83 -16.61 1.13 13.59
N GLN A 84 -15.54 1.44 14.35
CA GLN A 84 -15.03 0.57 15.41
C GLN A 84 -15.98 0.47 16.62
N GLU A 85 -16.74 1.52 16.96
CA GLU A 85 -17.63 1.57 18.12
C GLU A 85 -19.07 1.11 17.84
N ALA A 86 -19.60 1.28 16.63
CA ALA A 86 -20.89 0.73 16.19
C ALA A 86 -20.83 -0.81 16.10
N SER A 87 -19.62 -1.37 16.11
CA SER A 87 -19.29 -2.78 16.36
C SER A 87 -19.50 -3.21 17.83
N SER A 88 -19.95 -2.33 18.74
CA SER A 88 -20.05 -2.61 20.19
C SER A 88 -21.42 -3.15 20.65
N THR A 89 -21.76 -4.38 20.26
CA THR A 89 -22.52 -5.30 21.12
C THR A 89 -21.89 -6.70 20.97
N PRO A 90 -22.02 -7.56 22.00
CA PRO A 90 -20.88 -8.15 22.73
C PRO A 90 -19.68 -8.57 21.86
N ARG A 91 -18.49 -8.01 22.15
CA ARG A 91 -17.16 -8.24 21.50
C ARG A 91 -17.23 -9.13 20.25
N PRO A 92 -17.50 -8.54 19.07
CA PRO A 92 -17.24 -9.23 17.83
C PRO A 92 -15.72 -9.43 17.74
N THR A 93 -15.31 -10.65 17.40
CA THR A 93 -13.96 -10.93 16.90
C THR A 93 -13.57 -9.85 15.90
N LEU A 94 -12.43 -9.18 16.11
CA LEU A 94 -11.83 -8.27 15.13
C LEU A 94 -11.85 -8.95 13.74
N PRO A 95 -12.14 -8.21 12.66
CA PRO A 95 -12.28 -8.81 11.34
C PRO A 95 -10.99 -9.54 10.99
N THR A 96 -11.10 -10.84 10.73
CA THR A 96 -9.97 -11.67 10.33
C THR A 96 -9.25 -11.02 9.14
N PRO A 97 -7.91 -10.87 9.18
CA PRO A 97 -7.14 -10.35 8.06
C PRO A 97 -7.41 -11.12 6.77
N ASP A 98 -7.39 -10.42 5.65
CA ASP A 98 -7.76 -11.00 4.36
C ASP A 98 -6.78 -12.08 3.89
N TRP A 99 -5.49 -11.92 4.20
CA TRP A 99 -4.47 -12.95 4.00
C TRP A 99 -4.79 -14.21 4.81
N LEU A 100 -5.22 -14.06 6.06
CA LEU A 100 -5.52 -15.19 6.95
C LEU A 100 -6.79 -15.93 6.49
N LYS A 101 -7.79 -15.20 5.98
CA LYS A 101 -8.97 -15.81 5.35
C LYS A 101 -8.60 -16.64 4.12
N ALA A 102 -7.76 -16.09 3.23
CA ALA A 102 -7.36 -16.78 2.00
C ALA A 102 -6.48 -18.00 2.32
N TRP A 103 -5.49 -17.84 3.21
CA TRP A 103 -4.65 -18.94 3.70
C TRP A 103 -5.47 -20.10 4.27
N LYS A 104 -6.43 -19.83 5.18
CA LYS A 104 -7.30 -20.86 5.76
C LYS A 104 -8.09 -21.63 4.71
N ARG A 105 -8.51 -20.95 3.65
CA ARG A 105 -9.38 -21.51 2.61
C ARG A 105 -8.61 -22.33 1.57
N HIS A 106 -7.39 -21.91 1.24
CA HIS A 106 -6.70 -22.39 0.06
C HIS A 106 -5.30 -22.98 0.32
N TYR A 107 -4.64 -22.59 1.41
CA TYR A 107 -3.20 -22.87 1.60
C TYR A 107 -2.84 -23.47 2.96
N ARG A 108 -3.84 -23.87 3.74
CA ARG A 108 -3.57 -24.54 5.03
C ARG A 108 -2.72 -25.78 4.82
N GLY A 109 -1.60 -25.86 5.54
CA GLY A 109 -0.60 -26.92 5.41
C GLY A 109 0.22 -26.91 4.11
N GLN A 110 0.18 -25.84 3.32
CA GLN A 110 0.91 -25.70 2.06
C GLN A 110 1.75 -24.43 2.02
N PRO A 111 2.89 -24.41 1.30
CA PRO A 111 3.68 -23.21 1.11
C PRO A 111 2.89 -22.11 0.36
N TRP A 112 3.04 -20.88 0.81
CA TRP A 112 2.43 -19.70 0.21
C TRP A 112 3.34 -18.48 0.34
N GLY A 113 3.15 -17.47 -0.51
CA GLY A 113 3.93 -16.24 -0.48
C GLY A 113 4.35 -15.81 -1.87
N PHE A 114 5.63 -15.50 -2.07
CA PHE A 114 6.14 -14.88 -3.29
C PHE A 114 7.37 -15.59 -3.84
N VAL A 115 7.55 -15.54 -5.16
CA VAL A 115 8.86 -15.73 -5.79
C VAL A 115 9.54 -14.37 -5.90
N ALA A 116 10.82 -14.31 -5.57
CA ALA A 116 11.62 -13.10 -5.65
C ALA A 116 12.93 -13.35 -6.40
N PHE A 117 13.21 -12.56 -7.42
CA PHE A 117 14.48 -12.61 -8.14
C PHE A 117 15.47 -11.60 -7.57
N ARG A 118 16.70 -12.03 -7.30
CA ARG A 118 17.81 -11.13 -7.05
C ARG A 118 18.43 -10.75 -8.38
N ILE A 119 18.51 -9.45 -8.65
CA ILE A 119 19.09 -8.92 -9.89
C ILE A 119 20.44 -8.28 -9.58
N GLY A 120 21.48 -8.77 -10.27
CA GLY A 120 22.82 -8.23 -10.22
C GLY A 120 23.70 -8.80 -9.10
N GLY A 121 25.01 -8.84 -9.37
CA GLY A 121 26.06 -9.19 -8.41
C GLY A 121 26.42 -8.00 -7.52
N THR A 122 25.47 -7.53 -6.71
CA THR A 122 25.71 -6.44 -5.76
C THR A 122 26.72 -6.86 -4.70
N ASN A 123 27.65 -5.95 -4.33
CA ASN A 123 28.51 -6.10 -3.15
C ASN A 123 27.73 -5.89 -1.82
N LEU A 124 26.42 -5.68 -1.91
CA LEU A 124 25.57 -5.46 -0.75
C LEU A 124 25.32 -6.80 -0.05
N ASP A 125 25.24 -6.73 1.28
CA ASP A 125 25.00 -7.89 2.13
C ASP A 125 23.57 -8.41 1.92
N PHE A 126 23.45 -9.44 1.07
CA PHE A 126 22.17 -10.03 0.72
C PHE A 126 21.56 -10.83 1.89
N GLU A 127 22.38 -11.43 2.75
CA GLU A 127 21.89 -12.16 3.93
C GLU A 127 21.26 -11.18 4.94
N GLU A 128 21.92 -10.05 5.20
CA GLU A 128 21.37 -8.98 6.05
C GLU A 128 20.10 -8.39 5.43
N PHE A 129 20.07 -8.19 4.11
CA PHE A 129 18.88 -7.74 3.40
C PHE A 129 17.72 -8.72 3.56
N GLN A 130 17.94 -10.02 3.36
CA GLN A 130 16.93 -11.07 3.56
C GLN A 130 16.44 -11.10 5.01
N SER A 131 17.34 -10.96 5.98
CA SER A 131 16.98 -10.90 7.40
C SER A 131 16.06 -9.72 7.72
N ARG A 132 16.37 -8.54 7.18
CA ARG A 132 15.54 -7.33 7.38
C ARG A 132 14.20 -7.41 6.68
N ILE A 133 14.16 -7.86 5.43
CA ILE A 133 12.89 -8.09 4.72
C ILE A 133 12.04 -9.09 5.49
N LYS A 134 12.63 -10.19 5.96
CA LYS A 134 11.92 -11.20 6.76
C LYS A 134 11.26 -10.58 7.98
N ARG A 135 11.97 -9.77 8.77
CA ARG A 135 11.39 -9.08 9.93
C ARG A 135 10.22 -8.16 9.56
N ILE A 136 10.31 -7.46 8.43
CA ILE A 136 9.25 -6.55 7.98
C ILE A 136 7.99 -7.34 7.57
N VAL A 137 8.15 -8.43 6.82
CA VAL A 137 7.02 -9.26 6.38
C VAL A 137 6.42 -10.12 7.50
N GLU A 138 7.10 -10.23 8.64
CA GLU A 138 6.61 -10.89 9.84
C GLU A 138 5.61 -10.03 10.64
N LEU A 139 5.67 -8.70 10.50
CA LEU A 139 4.83 -7.76 11.24
C LEU A 139 3.31 -8.05 11.14
N PRO A 140 2.74 -8.42 9.97
CA PRO A 140 1.32 -8.71 9.89
C PRO A 140 0.90 -9.97 10.67
N PHE A 141 1.81 -10.91 10.91
CA PHE A 141 1.56 -12.08 11.75
C PHE A 141 1.53 -11.68 13.22
N ASP A 142 2.53 -10.92 13.67
CA ASP A 142 2.60 -10.39 15.03
C ASP A 142 1.37 -9.53 15.36
N ALA A 143 1.01 -8.62 14.46
CA ALA A 143 -0.18 -7.78 14.60
C ALA A 143 -1.47 -8.63 14.69
N ALA A 144 -1.55 -9.76 13.98
CA ALA A 144 -2.70 -10.65 14.08
C ALA A 144 -2.77 -11.37 15.44
N VAL A 145 -1.63 -11.74 16.03
CA VAL A 145 -1.59 -12.32 17.38
C VAL A 145 -2.01 -11.27 18.41
N GLU A 146 -1.48 -10.05 18.30
CA GLU A 146 -1.83 -8.92 19.18
C GLU A 146 -3.33 -8.58 19.12
N ARG A 147 -3.94 -8.72 17.94
CA ARG A 147 -5.40 -8.58 17.72
C ARG A 147 -6.22 -9.77 18.25
N GLY A 148 -5.60 -10.77 18.84
CA GLY A 148 -6.27 -11.89 19.51
C GLY A 148 -6.78 -12.99 18.57
N HIS A 149 -6.24 -13.09 17.36
CA HIS A 149 -6.49 -14.24 16.49
C HIS A 149 -5.74 -15.49 17.01
N SER A 150 -6.12 -16.68 16.52
CA SER A 150 -5.53 -17.94 17.01
C SER A 150 -4.02 -17.97 16.75
N ALA A 151 -3.23 -18.04 17.83
CA ALA A 151 -1.78 -18.15 17.76
C ALA A 151 -1.34 -19.41 17.01
N ASP A 152 -2.06 -20.53 17.15
CA ASP A 152 -1.74 -21.78 16.47
C ASP A 152 -1.95 -21.65 14.95
N GLU A 153 -3.06 -21.05 14.52
CA GLU A 153 -3.32 -20.82 13.09
C GLU A 153 -2.34 -19.83 12.49
N ILE A 154 -1.97 -18.78 13.24
CA ILE A 154 -0.98 -17.80 12.79
C ILE A 154 0.41 -18.44 12.71
N ALA A 155 0.81 -19.24 13.69
CA ALA A 155 2.08 -19.95 13.67
C ALA A 155 2.14 -20.93 12.49
N GLU A 156 1.05 -21.64 12.20
CA GLU A 156 0.95 -22.52 11.02
C GLU A 156 1.11 -21.71 9.72
N ALA A 157 0.38 -20.60 9.57
CA ALA A 157 0.46 -19.73 8.41
C ALA A 157 1.85 -19.11 8.23
N HIS A 158 2.45 -18.63 9.32
CA HIS A 158 3.79 -18.05 9.35
C HIS A 158 4.86 -19.09 8.99
N SER A 159 4.76 -20.31 9.52
CA SER A 159 5.72 -21.39 9.23
C SER A 159 5.68 -21.89 7.78
N THR A 160 4.56 -21.67 7.10
CA THR A 160 4.34 -22.06 5.70
C THR A 160 4.53 -20.88 4.73
N PHE A 161 4.71 -19.67 5.24
CA PHE A 161 4.99 -18.50 4.42
C PHE A 161 6.44 -18.50 3.94
N GLU A 162 6.67 -18.32 2.64
CA GLU A 162 8.01 -18.19 2.08
C GLU A 162 8.13 -17.10 1.00
N ILE A 163 9.28 -16.42 1.00
CA ILE A 163 9.77 -15.68 -0.14
C ILE A 163 10.87 -16.54 -0.78
N ARG A 164 10.55 -17.15 -1.92
CA ARG A 164 11.47 -18.03 -2.65
C ARG A 164 12.42 -17.19 -3.49
N TRP A 165 13.65 -17.02 -2.98
CA TRP A 165 14.70 -16.26 -3.65
C TRP A 165 15.34 -17.05 -4.78
N VAL A 166 15.51 -16.41 -5.94
CA VAL A 166 16.17 -16.97 -7.13
C VAL A 166 17.24 -16.00 -7.58
N ASP A 167 18.48 -16.46 -7.61
CA ASP A 167 19.61 -15.66 -8.08
C ASP A 167 19.68 -15.66 -9.60
N VAL A 168 19.43 -14.50 -10.22
CA VAL A 168 19.67 -14.28 -11.65
C VAL A 168 21.05 -13.66 -11.75
N GLY A 169 22.08 -14.51 -11.76
CA GLY A 169 23.45 -14.06 -11.91
C GLY A 169 23.64 -13.27 -13.21
N ASP A 170 24.58 -12.31 -13.18
CA ASP A 170 25.01 -11.51 -14.34
C ASP A 170 25.55 -12.37 -15.50
N GLY A 171 25.91 -13.62 -15.18
CA GLY A 171 26.07 -14.68 -16.14
C GLY A 171 24.73 -15.38 -16.37
N GLY A 172 24.03 -14.98 -17.42
CA GLY A 172 23.38 -15.98 -18.25
C GLY A 172 24.40 -17.09 -18.47
N SER A 173 24.22 -18.19 -17.75
CA SER A 173 24.96 -19.44 -17.82
C SER A 173 26.20 -19.41 -18.73
N ARG A 174 27.37 -19.05 -18.17
CA ARG A 174 28.65 -19.19 -18.87
C ARG A 174 28.99 -20.67 -19.19
N ASP A 175 28.19 -21.60 -18.66
CA ASP A 175 28.28 -23.05 -18.88
C ASP A 175 27.10 -23.65 -19.69
N ARG A 176 26.09 -22.88 -20.13
CA ARG A 176 25.12 -23.35 -21.12
C ARG A 176 25.59 -22.86 -22.48
N ALA A 177 26.31 -23.76 -23.11
CA ALA A 177 26.70 -23.77 -24.52
C ALA A 177 26.05 -22.66 -25.36
N GLU A 178 26.91 -21.77 -25.87
CA GLU A 178 26.67 -21.05 -27.13
C GLU A 178 26.21 -22.08 -28.19
N GLY A 179 24.91 -22.28 -28.34
CA GLY A 179 24.43 -23.34 -29.23
C GLY A 179 22.98 -23.77 -29.10
N ASP A 180 22.13 -23.07 -28.34
CA ASP A 180 20.68 -23.28 -28.44
C ASP A 180 20.05 -22.17 -29.31
N PRO A 181 19.90 -22.39 -30.64
CA PRO A 181 19.35 -21.41 -31.57
C PRO A 181 17.86 -21.12 -31.36
N ASP A 182 17.17 -21.90 -30.52
CA ASP A 182 15.74 -21.77 -30.25
C ASP A 182 15.43 -20.91 -29.01
N ARG A 183 16.44 -20.48 -28.24
CA ARG A 183 16.22 -19.52 -27.15
C ARG A 183 16.11 -18.10 -27.72
N PRO A 184 14.97 -17.40 -27.52
CA PRO A 184 14.85 -16.03 -27.97
C PRO A 184 15.94 -15.18 -27.29
N ASN A 185 16.66 -14.40 -28.10
CA ASN A 185 17.61 -13.41 -27.61
C ASN A 185 16.80 -12.26 -26.97
N VAL A 186 16.35 -12.47 -25.74
CA VAL A 186 15.55 -11.50 -25.02
C VAL A 186 16.50 -10.45 -24.44
N THR A 187 16.59 -9.31 -25.11
CA THR A 187 17.37 -8.15 -24.64
C THR A 187 16.71 -7.48 -23.44
N ASP A 188 15.39 -7.58 -23.29
CA ASP A 188 14.63 -6.94 -22.21
C ASP A 188 14.81 -7.69 -20.86
N PRO A 189 15.31 -7.03 -19.80
CA PRO A 189 15.48 -7.64 -18.48
C PRO A 189 14.17 -8.11 -17.86
N VAL A 190 13.06 -7.42 -18.12
CA VAL A 190 11.74 -7.78 -17.58
C VAL A 190 11.25 -9.09 -18.21
N GLU A 191 11.34 -9.20 -19.53
CA GLU A 191 10.94 -10.42 -20.25
C GLU A 191 11.82 -11.62 -19.88
N ARG A 192 13.13 -11.41 -19.65
CA ARG A 192 14.01 -12.49 -19.14
C ARG A 192 13.49 -13.05 -17.82
N LEU A 193 13.10 -12.19 -16.89
CA LEU A 193 12.55 -12.62 -15.60
C LEU A 193 11.18 -13.29 -15.75
N ARG A 194 10.32 -12.79 -16.65
CA ARG A 194 9.02 -13.44 -16.96
C ARG A 194 9.21 -14.84 -17.50
N VAL A 195 10.17 -15.06 -18.40
CA VAL A 195 10.51 -16.39 -18.92
C VAL A 195 10.98 -17.32 -17.80
N GLU A 196 11.89 -16.88 -16.94
CA GLU A 196 12.37 -17.68 -15.80
C GLU A 196 11.25 -17.97 -14.80
N TYR A 197 10.39 -16.99 -14.51
CA TYR A 197 9.22 -17.19 -13.64
C TYR A 197 8.22 -18.18 -14.22
N ARG A 198 7.95 -18.12 -15.53
CA ARG A 198 7.09 -19.08 -16.24
C ARG A 198 7.67 -20.49 -16.18
N ALA A 199 8.98 -20.63 -16.41
CA ALA A 199 9.67 -21.91 -16.29
C ALA A 199 9.59 -22.50 -14.88
N LEU A 200 9.68 -21.66 -13.83
CA LEU A 200 9.48 -22.11 -12.44
C LEU A 200 8.03 -22.57 -12.19
N ARG A 201 7.04 -21.85 -12.72
CA ARG A 201 5.62 -22.20 -12.59
C ARG A 201 5.26 -23.50 -13.30
N GLU A 202 5.91 -23.79 -14.41
CA GLU A 202 5.74 -25.01 -15.19
C GLU A 202 6.54 -26.21 -14.63
N SER A 203 7.40 -25.98 -13.64
CA SER A 203 8.18 -27.05 -13.02
C SER A 203 7.32 -27.94 -12.12
N ASP A 204 7.56 -29.25 -12.19
CA ASP A 204 6.85 -30.23 -11.39
C ASP A 204 7.06 -29.97 -9.88
N GLY A 205 5.96 -29.87 -9.14
CA GLY A 205 5.98 -29.66 -7.69
C GLY A 205 6.14 -28.20 -7.25
N PHE A 206 6.01 -27.23 -8.17
CA PHE A 206 5.95 -25.83 -7.80
C PHE A 206 4.71 -25.55 -6.91
N PRO A 207 4.87 -24.96 -5.70
CA PRO A 207 3.74 -24.77 -4.80
C PRO A 207 2.67 -23.82 -5.37
N PRO A 208 1.38 -24.18 -5.31
CA PRO A 208 0.31 -23.35 -5.84
C PRO A 208 0.18 -22.00 -5.13
N GLY A 209 0.59 -21.90 -3.85
CA GLY A 209 0.58 -20.66 -3.08
C GLY A 209 1.65 -19.64 -3.46
N LEU A 210 2.54 -19.98 -4.40
CA LEU A 210 3.53 -19.08 -4.99
C LEU A 210 3.19 -18.70 -6.43
N HIS A 211 2.11 -19.26 -6.99
CA HIS A 211 1.70 -19.08 -8.37
C HIS A 211 0.83 -17.81 -8.50
N LEU A 212 1.47 -16.66 -8.34
CA LEU A 212 0.83 -15.35 -8.41
C LEU A 212 0.94 -14.73 -9.82
N PRO A 213 0.04 -13.80 -10.19
CA PRO A 213 0.13 -13.03 -11.45
C PRO A 213 1.27 -12.00 -11.46
N LEU A 214 2.11 -12.00 -10.43
CA LEU A 214 3.24 -11.12 -10.24
C LEU A 214 4.35 -11.84 -9.47
N PHE A 215 5.56 -11.30 -9.54
CA PHE A 215 6.70 -11.74 -8.74
C PHE A 215 7.51 -10.54 -8.25
N LEU A 216 8.37 -10.78 -7.26
CA LEU A 216 9.19 -9.74 -6.65
C LEU A 216 10.58 -9.69 -7.30
N CYS A 217 11.22 -8.54 -7.20
CA CYS A 217 12.57 -8.30 -7.66
C CYS A 217 13.34 -7.45 -6.65
N ALA A 218 14.51 -7.96 -6.23
CA ALA A 218 15.49 -7.24 -5.44
C ALA A 218 16.58 -6.68 -6.37
N SER A 219 16.37 -5.43 -6.82
CA SER A 219 17.41 -4.63 -7.48
C SER A 219 18.37 -4.03 -6.45
N THR A 220 19.51 -3.50 -6.90
CA THR A 220 20.46 -2.76 -6.04
C THR A 220 19.79 -1.64 -5.25
N GLU A 221 18.89 -0.88 -5.90
CA GLU A 221 18.14 0.22 -5.27
C GLU A 221 17.20 -0.31 -4.18
N ALA A 222 16.43 -1.36 -4.47
CA ALA A 222 15.54 -1.99 -3.50
C ALA A 222 16.34 -2.53 -2.29
N MET A 223 17.47 -3.20 -2.53
CA MET A 223 18.36 -3.67 -1.48
C MET A 223 18.92 -2.53 -0.63
N ALA A 224 19.40 -1.46 -1.25
CA ALA A 224 19.89 -0.28 -0.57
C ALA A 224 18.79 0.38 0.29
N SER A 225 17.54 0.41 -0.19
CA SER A 225 16.41 0.99 0.55
C SER A 225 16.21 0.31 1.91
N VAL A 226 16.29 -1.02 1.96
CA VAL A 226 16.12 -1.82 3.17
C VAL A 226 17.35 -1.73 4.09
N LEU A 227 18.55 -1.78 3.50
CA LEU A 227 19.80 -1.75 4.26
C LEU A 227 20.11 -0.37 4.86
N ARG A 228 19.60 0.71 4.27
CA ARG A 228 19.79 2.08 4.77
C ARG A 228 18.99 2.37 6.05
N ILE A 229 17.92 1.62 6.32
CA ILE A 229 17.05 1.87 7.48
C ILE A 229 17.79 1.53 8.77
N PRO A 230 17.97 2.49 9.70
CA PRO A 230 18.58 2.20 10.97
C PRO A 230 17.65 1.33 11.83
N PRO A 231 18.18 0.48 12.73
CA PRO A 231 17.37 -0.40 13.58
C PRO A 231 16.27 0.33 14.39
N SER A 232 16.52 1.57 14.81
CA SER A 232 15.57 2.41 15.55
C SER A 232 14.38 2.93 14.74
N SER A 233 14.45 2.84 13.41
CA SER A 233 13.42 3.35 12.50
C SER A 233 12.78 2.24 11.66
N GLN A 234 13.07 0.98 12.00
CA GLN A 234 12.39 -0.17 11.40
C GLN A 234 10.89 -0.14 11.72
N PRO A 235 10.02 -0.53 10.78
CA PRO A 235 8.59 -0.64 11.06
C PRO A 235 8.34 -1.64 12.19
N GLY A 236 7.36 -1.33 13.02
CA GLY A 236 6.73 -2.22 13.99
C GLY A 236 5.24 -2.38 13.70
N THR A 237 4.53 -3.17 14.50
CA THR A 237 3.09 -3.44 14.32
C THR A 237 2.22 -2.18 14.39
N ASP A 238 2.66 -1.17 15.13
CA ASP A 238 2.00 0.14 15.28
C ASP A 238 2.55 1.24 14.35
N SER A 239 3.45 0.90 13.43
CA SER A 239 4.02 1.92 12.53
C SER A 239 2.94 2.51 11.62
N PRO A 240 2.90 3.85 11.45
CA PRO A 240 1.98 4.45 10.51
C PRO A 240 2.30 3.93 9.11
N ARG A 241 1.29 3.54 8.33
CA ARG A 241 1.47 3.27 6.90
C ARG A 241 1.77 4.59 6.15
N TRP A 242 2.17 4.50 4.88
CA TRP A 242 2.44 5.66 4.02
C TRP A 242 3.61 6.53 4.51
N ARG A 243 4.72 5.89 4.87
CA ARG A 243 5.93 6.58 5.35
C ARG A 243 6.86 6.93 4.20
N LEU A 244 7.38 8.15 4.25
CA LEU A 244 8.46 8.59 3.38
C LEU A 244 9.69 7.70 3.57
N GLY A 245 10.26 7.20 2.47
CA GLY A 245 11.45 6.34 2.51
C GLY A 245 11.22 4.94 3.08
N ALA A 246 9.98 4.44 3.03
CA ALA A 246 9.68 3.07 3.38
C ALA A 246 10.54 2.06 2.56
N PRO A 247 10.96 0.95 3.17
CA PRO A 247 11.65 -0.11 2.45
C PRO A 247 10.73 -0.68 1.37
N PHE A 248 11.28 -0.95 0.19
CA PHE A 248 10.48 -1.47 -0.92
C PHE A 248 11.17 -2.63 -1.65
N LEU A 249 10.35 -3.36 -2.39
CA LEU A 249 10.78 -4.30 -3.44
C LEU A 249 10.19 -3.86 -4.77
N LEU A 250 10.83 -4.22 -5.87
CA LEU A 250 10.20 -4.12 -7.18
C LEU A 250 9.20 -5.27 -7.33
N VAL A 251 8.06 -4.98 -7.92
CA VAL A 251 7.03 -5.95 -8.27
C VAL A 251 6.92 -5.94 -9.79
N VAL A 252 6.90 -7.13 -10.38
CA VAL A 252 6.86 -7.33 -11.82
C VAL A 252 5.62 -8.13 -12.16
N ALA A 253 4.81 -7.62 -13.11
CA ALA A 253 3.69 -8.35 -13.66
C ALA A 253 4.20 -9.58 -14.43
N ALA A 254 3.62 -10.76 -14.16
CA ALA A 254 4.07 -12.02 -14.75
C ALA A 254 3.78 -12.11 -16.25
N GLU A 255 2.75 -11.42 -16.72
CA GLU A 255 2.38 -11.33 -18.13
C GLU A 255 2.28 -9.86 -18.55
N ASP A 256 2.42 -9.60 -19.83
CA ASP A 256 2.16 -8.28 -20.39
C ASP A 256 0.66 -8.08 -20.68
N GLU A 257 0.06 -7.06 -20.06
CA GLU A 257 -1.32 -6.66 -20.31
C GLU A 257 -1.42 -5.42 -21.21
N GLN A 258 -0.31 -4.95 -21.80
CA GLN A 258 -0.34 -3.95 -22.87
C GLN A 258 -1.03 -4.58 -24.09
N GLY A 259 -2.34 -4.35 -24.22
CA GLY A 259 -3.08 -4.75 -25.42
C GLY A 259 -2.45 -4.14 -26.68
N PRO A 260 -2.82 -4.61 -27.89
CA PRO A 260 -2.16 -4.19 -29.13
C PRO A 260 -2.05 -2.66 -29.23
N VAL A 261 -0.83 -2.22 -29.56
CA VAL A 261 -0.53 -0.84 -29.91
C VAL A 261 -1.22 -0.58 -31.23
N ASP A 262 -2.34 0.12 -31.18
CA ASP A 262 -3.04 0.53 -32.38
C ASP A 262 -2.40 1.87 -32.78
N ASP A 263 -1.46 1.82 -33.71
CA ASP A 263 -0.68 2.97 -34.19
C ASP A 263 -1.56 4.04 -34.89
N GLU A 264 -2.88 3.81 -35.00
CA GLU A 264 -3.85 4.73 -35.59
C GLU A 264 -4.91 5.28 -34.61
N ALA A 265 -4.75 5.11 -33.30
CA ALA A 265 -5.67 5.70 -32.34
C ALA A 265 -5.32 7.17 -32.04
N SER A 266 -5.81 8.05 -32.92
CA SER A 266 -6.36 9.39 -32.63
C SER A 266 -6.16 9.90 -31.19
N GLU A 267 -5.58 11.10 -31.07
CA GLU A 267 -5.60 11.98 -29.88
C GLU A 267 -7.03 12.39 -29.46
N SER A 268 -7.92 11.42 -29.29
CA SER A 268 -9.19 11.59 -28.61
C SER A 268 -8.97 11.35 -27.11
N PHE A 269 -9.59 12.21 -26.30
CA PHE A 269 -9.57 12.25 -24.84
C PHE A 269 -10.09 10.95 -24.19
N GLY A 270 -9.35 9.85 -24.34
CA GLY A 270 -9.74 8.51 -23.91
C GLY A 270 -8.56 7.53 -23.77
N GLY A 271 -7.32 7.99 -23.91
CA GLY A 271 -6.10 7.19 -23.70
C GLY A 271 -5.75 6.88 -22.23
N GLY A 272 -6.72 6.99 -21.31
CA GLY A 272 -6.49 6.98 -19.86
C GLY A 272 -6.16 5.60 -19.29
N GLU A 273 -6.89 4.55 -19.67
CA GLU A 273 -6.81 3.24 -19.00
C GLU A 273 -5.62 2.39 -19.45
N LYS A 274 -5.17 2.51 -20.71
CA LYS A 274 -3.98 1.81 -21.20
C LYS A 274 -2.71 2.27 -20.46
N LYS A 275 -2.65 3.54 -20.05
CA LYS A 275 -1.52 4.12 -19.29
C LYS A 275 -1.45 3.68 -17.83
N TRP A 276 -2.53 3.08 -17.30
CA TRP A 276 -2.59 2.62 -15.91
C TRP A 276 -1.76 1.37 -15.67
N PHE A 277 -1.55 0.54 -16.70
CA PHE A 277 -0.73 -0.65 -16.55
C PHE A 277 0.75 -0.29 -16.41
N LYS A 278 1.32 -0.54 -15.23
CA LYS A 278 2.76 -0.46 -14.99
C LYS A 278 3.33 -1.87 -14.85
N PRO A 279 4.10 -2.38 -15.84
CA PRO A 279 4.62 -3.75 -15.80
C PRO A 279 5.60 -3.98 -14.64
N VAL A 280 6.27 -2.92 -14.20
CA VAL A 280 7.16 -2.92 -13.04
C VAL A 280 6.83 -1.70 -12.17
N PHE A 281 6.73 -1.90 -10.86
CA PHE A 281 6.46 -0.83 -9.90
C PHE A 281 7.10 -1.15 -8.54
N LYS A 282 7.30 -0.14 -7.70
CA LYS A 282 7.78 -0.33 -6.31
C LYS A 282 6.61 -0.68 -5.41
N ALA A 283 6.76 -1.63 -4.49
CA ALA A 283 5.78 -1.88 -3.43
C ALA A 283 6.46 -1.82 -2.06
N ALA A 284 5.80 -1.17 -1.09
CA ALA A 284 6.32 -1.12 0.27
C ALA A 284 6.39 -2.52 0.87
N ALA A 285 7.51 -2.88 1.48
CA ALA A 285 7.74 -4.22 2.02
C ALA A 285 6.74 -4.57 3.14
N GLU A 286 6.27 -3.55 3.86
CA GLU A 286 5.30 -3.65 4.97
C GLU A 286 3.92 -4.15 4.53
N VAL A 287 3.55 -3.93 3.25
CA VAL A 287 2.21 -4.27 2.75
C VAL A 287 2.18 -5.57 1.94
N LEU A 288 3.32 -6.27 1.81
CA LEU A 288 3.43 -7.46 0.97
C LEU A 288 2.45 -8.56 1.41
N VAL A 289 2.42 -8.87 2.70
CA VAL A 289 1.55 -9.93 3.25
C VAL A 289 0.15 -9.40 3.51
N GLU A 290 0.02 -8.23 4.13
CA GLU A 290 -1.28 -7.72 4.59
C GLU A 290 -2.19 -7.31 3.42
N GLU A 291 -1.62 -6.79 2.32
CA GLU A 291 -2.38 -6.25 1.18
C GLU A 291 -2.02 -6.95 -0.14
N LEU A 292 -0.77 -6.87 -0.60
CA LEU A 292 -0.38 -7.25 -1.96
C LEU A 292 -0.69 -8.72 -2.26
N TRP A 293 -0.34 -9.61 -1.34
CA TRP A 293 -0.56 -11.05 -1.53
C TRP A 293 -2.05 -11.36 -1.66
N GLY A 294 -2.90 -10.80 -0.79
CA GLY A 294 -4.34 -11.02 -0.82
C GLY A 294 -5.00 -10.50 -2.10
N VAL A 295 -4.55 -9.36 -2.62
CA VAL A 295 -5.06 -8.81 -3.89
C VAL A 295 -4.61 -9.67 -5.08
N ALA A 296 -3.33 -10.06 -5.10
CA ALA A 296 -2.75 -10.85 -6.18
C ALA A 296 -3.30 -12.29 -6.24
N GLU A 297 -3.52 -12.93 -5.08
CA GLU A 297 -4.06 -14.28 -4.99
C GLU A 297 -5.51 -14.35 -5.46
N ARG A 298 -6.35 -13.43 -4.99
CA ARG A 298 -7.77 -13.45 -5.32
C ARG A 298 -8.05 -13.03 -6.77
N GLN A 299 -7.08 -12.37 -7.42
CA GLN A 299 -7.20 -11.80 -8.77
C GLN A 299 -8.46 -10.95 -8.96
N ILE A 300 -8.98 -10.34 -7.88
CA ILE A 300 -10.20 -9.53 -7.90
C ILE A 300 -9.98 -8.25 -8.72
N THR A 301 -8.73 -7.80 -8.82
CA THR A 301 -8.32 -6.58 -9.52
C THR A 301 -7.34 -6.93 -10.63
N SER A 302 -7.60 -6.46 -11.84
CA SER A 302 -6.64 -6.59 -12.96
C SER A 302 -5.34 -5.86 -12.65
N MET A 303 -4.22 -6.28 -13.25
CA MET A 303 -2.94 -5.61 -13.00
C MET A 303 -2.99 -4.14 -13.40
N ARG A 304 -3.76 -3.77 -14.43
CA ARG A 304 -4.01 -2.36 -14.80
C ARG A 304 -4.60 -1.54 -13.66
N ASN A 305 -5.58 -2.10 -12.94
CA ASN A 305 -6.22 -1.41 -11.84
C ASN A 305 -5.34 -1.41 -10.59
N LEU A 306 -4.59 -2.48 -10.35
CA LEU A 306 -3.64 -2.59 -9.25
C LEU A 306 -2.54 -1.52 -9.36
N THR A 307 -2.10 -1.21 -10.58
CA THR A 307 -0.98 -0.30 -10.85
C THR A 307 -1.40 1.13 -11.19
N ARG A 308 -2.70 1.45 -11.07
CA ARG A 308 -3.29 2.74 -11.47
C ARG A 308 -2.66 3.97 -10.79
N PHE A 309 -2.25 3.84 -9.53
CA PHE A 309 -1.82 4.97 -8.69
C PHE A 309 -0.31 5.01 -8.45
N VAL A 310 0.46 4.15 -9.10
CA VAL A 310 1.92 4.06 -8.86
C VAL A 310 2.70 4.47 -10.09
N ARG A 311 3.91 4.98 -9.85
CA ARG A 311 4.87 5.21 -10.92
C ARG A 311 5.49 3.91 -11.41
N GLU A 312 5.75 3.88 -12.71
CA GLU A 312 6.47 2.78 -13.33
C GLU A 312 7.92 2.80 -12.89
N ALA A 313 8.44 1.65 -12.50
CA ALA A 313 9.84 1.48 -12.14
C ALA A 313 10.59 0.77 -13.27
N VAL A 314 11.91 0.94 -13.31
CA VAL A 314 12.77 0.32 -14.32
C VAL A 314 13.64 -0.73 -13.66
N ILE A 315 13.79 -1.88 -14.31
CA ILE A 315 14.79 -2.88 -13.93
C ILE A 315 16.08 -2.55 -14.68
N PRO A 316 17.18 -2.19 -13.98
CA PRO A 316 18.41 -1.83 -14.65
C PRO A 316 19.05 -3.04 -15.36
N ASP A 317 19.48 -2.84 -16.60
CA ASP A 317 20.15 -3.86 -17.42
C ASP A 317 21.56 -4.22 -16.94
N ASN A 318 22.22 -3.30 -16.25
CA ASN A 318 23.57 -3.48 -15.71
C ASN A 318 23.70 -2.69 -14.40
N PRO A 319 24.11 -3.32 -13.29
CA PRO A 319 24.31 -2.63 -12.02
C PRO A 319 25.44 -1.59 -12.05
N SER A 320 26.26 -1.54 -13.11
CA SER A 320 27.41 -0.61 -13.25
C SER A 320 27.08 0.71 -13.93
N LEU A 321 25.87 0.87 -14.48
CA LEU A 321 25.40 2.11 -15.09
C LEU A 321 24.19 2.61 -14.27
N GLU A 322 24.47 3.05 -13.05
CA GLU A 322 23.53 3.93 -12.34
C GLU A 322 23.36 5.18 -13.20
N ASN A 323 22.17 5.35 -13.77
CA ASN A 323 21.80 6.52 -14.55
C ASN A 323 21.99 7.79 -13.71
N LYS A 324 23.07 8.52 -14.00
CA LYS A 324 23.00 9.98 -14.06
C LYS A 324 22.06 10.32 -15.21
N ASP A 325 21.11 11.20 -14.95
CA ASP A 325 20.23 11.84 -15.93
C ASP A 325 18.98 11.04 -16.36
N THR A 326 17.96 11.06 -15.51
CA THR A 326 16.58 11.29 -15.98
C THR A 326 15.95 12.40 -15.15
N ASP A 327 16.45 13.61 -15.38
CA ASP A 327 15.71 14.84 -15.15
C ASP A 327 15.16 15.30 -16.51
N ILE A 328 14.06 16.05 -16.49
CA ILE A 328 13.34 16.64 -17.63
C ILE A 328 12.24 15.76 -18.25
N LEU A 329 11.06 15.73 -17.60
CA LEU A 329 9.84 16.24 -18.24
C LEU A 329 9.13 17.18 -17.27
N GLN A 330 9.22 18.47 -17.56
CA GLN A 330 8.57 19.57 -16.84
C GLN A 330 7.05 19.45 -16.93
N GLY A 331 6.42 19.37 -15.76
CA GLY A 331 4.99 19.55 -15.56
C GLY A 331 4.75 19.80 -14.08
N GLU A 332 4.76 21.08 -13.70
CA GLU A 332 4.36 21.67 -12.41
C GLU A 332 4.65 20.83 -11.14
N GLU A 333 5.75 21.19 -10.45
CA GLU A 333 6.09 20.72 -9.11
C GLU A 333 5.01 21.08 -8.08
N GLU A 334 4.00 20.24 -7.95
CA GLU A 334 3.30 20.06 -6.67
C GLU A 334 4.16 19.14 -5.82
N ALA A 335 4.56 19.59 -4.61
CA ALA A 335 5.40 18.86 -3.66
C ALA A 335 5.17 17.34 -3.72
N ASP A 336 6.06 16.66 -4.45
CA ASP A 336 6.04 15.23 -4.69
C ASP A 336 6.55 14.58 -3.42
N ASP A 337 5.63 14.16 -2.55
CA ASP A 337 5.97 13.45 -1.34
C ASP A 337 6.53 12.04 -1.64
N GLY A 338 6.65 11.62 -2.90
CA GLY A 338 7.21 10.32 -3.27
C GLY A 338 6.39 9.14 -2.74
N LEU A 339 5.21 9.37 -2.17
CA LEU A 339 4.29 8.31 -1.75
C LEU A 339 3.63 7.65 -2.96
N ASP A 340 3.45 8.40 -4.04
CA ASP A 340 2.96 7.90 -5.34
C ASP A 340 4.01 7.08 -6.11
N ASP A 341 5.28 7.09 -5.67
CA ASP A 341 6.32 6.24 -6.26
C ASP A 341 6.18 4.77 -5.83
N MET A 342 5.41 4.49 -4.79
CA MET A 342 5.30 3.16 -4.18
C MET A 342 3.85 2.70 -4.06
N TRP A 343 3.65 1.40 -4.26
CA TRP A 343 2.39 0.72 -4.04
C TRP A 343 2.20 0.40 -2.56
N TRP A 344 1.06 0.82 -2.02
CA TRP A 344 0.66 0.59 -0.63
C TRP A 344 -0.65 -0.20 -0.52
N SER A 345 -1.60 0.02 -1.42
CA SER A 345 -2.86 -0.71 -1.49
C SER A 345 -3.51 -0.57 -2.87
N ALA A 346 -4.54 -1.39 -3.14
CA ALA A 346 -5.37 -1.25 -4.34
C ALA A 346 -6.34 -0.05 -4.27
N HIS A 347 -6.40 0.64 -3.13
CA HIS A 347 -7.28 1.79 -2.93
C HIS A 347 -6.60 3.10 -3.36
N THR A 348 -7.41 4.14 -3.57
CA THR A 348 -6.87 5.47 -3.87
C THR A 348 -6.01 5.95 -2.69
N PRO A 349 -4.81 6.48 -2.93
CA PRO A 349 -3.99 7.02 -1.85
C PRO A 349 -4.70 8.13 -1.06
N PRO A 350 -4.56 8.18 0.28
CA PRO A 350 -5.24 9.18 1.11
C PRO A 350 -4.99 10.63 0.68
N HIS A 351 -3.75 10.97 0.30
CA HIS A 351 -3.39 12.33 -0.14
C HIS A 351 -4.05 12.72 -1.47
N ARG A 352 -4.37 11.76 -2.34
CA ARG A 352 -5.11 11.98 -3.58
C ARG A 352 -6.62 12.16 -3.37
N MET A 353 -7.16 11.66 -2.26
CA MET A 353 -8.56 11.90 -1.91
C MET A 353 -8.80 13.37 -1.51
N GLY A 354 -7.83 14.03 -0.87
CA GLY A 354 -7.89 15.45 -0.53
C GLY A 354 -7.89 16.39 -1.75
N ARG A 355 -7.08 16.09 -2.78
CA ARG A 355 -6.97 16.95 -3.98
C ARG A 355 -8.22 16.98 -4.86
N ARG A 356 -8.99 15.88 -4.94
CA ARG A 356 -10.23 15.84 -5.74
C ARG A 356 -11.30 16.83 -5.26
N ARG A 357 -11.25 17.26 -4.00
CA ARG A 357 -12.19 18.27 -3.47
C ARG A 357 -11.83 19.70 -3.89
N ARG A 358 -10.56 20.00 -4.18
CA ARG A 358 -10.12 21.36 -4.56
C ARG A 358 -10.41 21.71 -6.03
N ILE A 359 -10.35 20.72 -6.92
CA ILE A 359 -10.56 20.94 -8.37
C ILE A 359 -12.03 21.23 -8.69
N LEU A 360 -12.97 20.72 -7.89
CA LEU A 360 -14.40 21.02 -8.05
C LEU A 360 -14.79 22.43 -7.55
N ASP A 361 -13.95 23.07 -6.72
CA ASP A 361 -14.15 24.44 -6.23
C ASP A 361 -13.48 25.51 -7.13
N SER A 362 -12.77 25.11 -8.20
CA SER A 362 -12.01 26.02 -9.08
C SER A 362 -12.76 26.44 -10.36
N ASP A 363 -13.99 25.95 -10.55
CA ASP A 363 -14.83 26.18 -11.75
C ASP A 363 -16.16 26.92 -11.44
N GLN A 364 -16.21 27.70 -10.35
CA GLN A 364 -17.35 28.62 -10.06
C GLN A 364 -16.96 30.08 -10.00
#